data_AF-A0A920Q2X1-F1
#
_entry.id   AF-A0A920Q2X1-F1
#
_cell.length_a   1.000
_cell.length_b   1.000
_cell.length_c   1.000
_cell.angle_alpha   90.00
_cell.angle_beta   90.00
_cell.angle_gamma   90.00
#
_symmetry.space_group_name_H-M   'P 1'
#
loop_
_entity.id
_entity.type
_entity.pdbx_description
1 polymer ?
#
loop_
_entity_poly.entity_id
_entity_poly.type
_entity_poly.pdbx_seq_one_letter_code
_entity_poly.pdbx_strand_id
1 'polypeptide(L)' 'MNVLCPGSVDGDRMVRVIDAEAAATGESAADLRATYEKQVSMRTFVEGRDIAAMAVFLASPAGRVCQRSDNLSRRGA' A
#
# COMPACT_ATOMS: atom_id res chain seq x y z
N MET A 1 -15.26 -7.51 5.35
CA MET A 1 -14.25 -7.44 4.27
C MET A 1 -13.33 -6.28 4.57
N ASN A 2 -12.03 -6.41 4.31
CA ASN A 2 -11.05 -5.33 4.42
C ASN A 2 -10.36 -5.11 3.08
N VAL A 3 -9.78 -3.92 2.90
CA VAL A 3 -9.00 -3.56 1.71
C VAL A 3 -7.71 -2.87 2.16
N LEU A 4 -6.61 -3.13 1.45
CA LEU A 4 -5.34 -2.41 1.58
C LEU A 4 -5.11 -1.60 0.30
N CYS A 5 -4.92 -0.29 0.44
CA CYS A 5 -4.70 0.64 -0.67
C CYS A 5 -3.32 1.30 -0.52
N PRO A 6 -2.22 0.57 -0.80
CA PRO A 6 -0.88 1.14 -0.68
C PRO A 6 -0.62 2.19 -1.76
N GLY A 7 0.20 3.19 -1.42
CA GLY A 7 0.79 4.12 -2.39
C GLY A 7 1.94 3.47 -3.16
N SER A 8 3.01 4.22 -3.44
CA SER A 8 4.21 3.68 -4.08
C SER A 8 4.87 2.63 -3.18
N VAL A 9 4.96 1.40 -3.69
CA VAL A 9 5.55 0.25 -3.01
C VAL A 9 6.92 -0.02 -3.61
N ASP A 10 7.94 -0.15 -2.77
CA ASP A 10 9.29 -0.45 -3.22
C ASP A 10 9.38 -1.86 -3.83
N GLY A 11 10.15 -2.00 -4.90
CA GLY A 11 10.38 -3.26 -5.61
C GLY A 11 10.29 -3.16 -7.13
N ASP A 12 10.51 -4.29 -7.80
CA ASP A 12 10.69 -4.40 -9.26
C ASP A 12 9.58 -3.77 -10.10
N ARG A 13 8.35 -3.72 -9.58
CA ARG A 13 7.25 -3.04 -10.27
C ARG A 13 7.50 -1.54 -10.33
N MET A 14 7.84 -0.89 -9.21
CA MET A 14 8.00 0.56 -9.15
C MET A 14 9.28 1.01 -9.87
N VAL A 15 10.34 0.19 -9.84
CA VAL A 15 11.55 0.40 -10.65
C VAL A 15 11.19 0.50 -12.14
N ARG A 16 10.41 -0.46 -12.65
CA ARG A 16 9.95 -0.43 -14.06
C ARG A 16 9.08 0.77 -14.41
N VAL A 17 8.27 1.25 -13.47
CA VAL A 17 7.45 2.48 -13.68
C VAL A 17 8.36 3.69 -13.81
N ILE A 18 9.33 3.85 -12.91
CA ILE A 18 10.28 4.96 -12.92
C ILE A 18 11.15 4.92 -14.18
N ASP A 19 11.65 3.76 -14.58
CA ASP A 19 12.47 3.63 -15.79
C ASP A 19 11.68 3.95 -17.06
N ALA A 20 10.43 3.51 -17.14
CA ALA A 20 9.55 3.82 -18.27
C ALA A 20 9.20 5.31 -18.33
N GLU A 21 8.96 5.94 -17.17
CA GLU A 21 8.68 7.37 -17.08
C GLU A 21 9.92 8.20 -17.42
N ALA A 22 11.10 7.82 -16.92
CA ALA A 22 12.38 8.45 -17.26
C ALA A 22 12.63 8.42 -18.77
N ALA A 23 12.36 7.28 -19.41
CA ALA A 23 12.47 7.16 -20.86
C ALA A 23 11.46 8.04 -21.63
N ALA A 24 10.28 8.27 -21.07
CA ALA A 24 9.22 9.06 -21.71
C ALA A 24 9.39 10.58 -21.52
N THR A 25 9.88 11.01 -20.35
CA THR A 25 10.01 12.43 -19.99
C THR A 25 11.42 12.99 -20.20
N GLY A 26 12.44 12.12 -20.27
CA GLY A 26 13.84 12.51 -20.30
C GLY A 26 14.41 12.94 -18.94
N GLU A 27 13.62 12.83 -17.87
CA GLU A 27 14.07 13.10 -16.50
C GLU A 27 14.90 11.93 -15.95
N SER A 28 15.74 12.21 -14.93
CA SER A 28 16.51 11.14 -14.30
C SER A 28 15.62 10.28 -13.40
N ALA A 29 15.90 8.97 -13.34
CA ALA A 29 15.20 8.06 -12.43
C ALA A 29 15.29 8.49 -10.95
N ALA A 30 16.39 9.14 -10.57
CA ALA A 30 16.58 9.66 -9.22
C ALA A 30 15.66 10.86 -8.94
N ASP A 31 15.51 11.79 -9.88
CA ASP A 31 14.62 12.95 -9.74
C ASP A 31 13.15 12.53 -9.72
N LEU A 32 12.78 11.57 -10.58
CA LEU A 32 11.44 10.97 -10.59
C LEU A 32 11.12 10.26 -9.28
N ARG A 33 12.06 9.46 -8.75
CA ARG A 33 11.90 8.84 -7.42
C ARG A 33 11.69 9.89 -6.34
N ALA A 34 12.51 10.93 -6.31
CA ALA A 34 12.37 12.01 -5.34
C ALA A 34 11.02 12.74 -5.47
N THR A 35 10.48 12.87 -6.69
CA THR A 35 9.15 13.41 -6.94
C THR A 35 8.05 12.53 -6.35
N TYR A 36 8.10 11.22 -6.56
CA TYR A 36 7.17 10.27 -5.95
C TYR A 36 7.25 10.30 -4.41
N GLU A 37 8.45 10.38 -3.84
CA GLU A 37 8.62 10.47 -2.39
C GLU A 37 8.06 11.78 -1.83
N LYS A 38 8.17 12.91 -2.54
CA LYS A 38 7.57 14.19 -2.11
C LYS A 38 6.04 14.15 -2.05
N GLN A 39 5.39 13.26 -2.81
CA GLN A 39 3.92 13.12 -2.82
C GLN A 39 3.39 12.40 -1.57
N VAL A 40 4.25 11.77 -0.77
CA VAL A 40 3.88 11.07 0.46
C VAL A 40 4.51 11.72 1.68
N SER A 41 3.76 11.87 2.77
CA SER A 41 4.23 12.62 3.96
C SER A 41 5.48 12.01 4.60
N MET A 42 5.58 10.68 4.59
CA MET A 42 6.73 9.93 5.11
C MET A 42 7.97 10.01 4.22
N ARG A 43 7.85 10.56 3.00
CA ARG A 43 8.94 10.71 2.02
C ARG A 43 9.72 9.42 1.74
N THR A 44 9.02 8.30 1.78
CA THR A 44 9.59 6.97 1.60
C THR A 44 8.57 6.08 0.89
N PHE A 45 9.06 5.11 0.13
CA PHE A 45 8.22 4.06 -0.42
C PHE A 45 7.86 3.05 0.65
N VAL A 46 6.66 2.49 0.55
CA VAL A 46 6.22 1.43 1.46
C VAL A 46 6.93 0.15 1.07
N GLU A 47 7.50 -0.57 2.03
CA GLU A 47 8.09 -1.88 1.75
C GLU A 47 7.01 -2.96 1.67
N GLY A 48 7.19 -3.93 0.78
CA GLY A 48 6.23 -5.04 0.64
C GLY A 48 6.01 -5.83 1.93
N ARG A 49 7.04 -5.91 2.80
CA ARG A 49 6.95 -6.59 4.10
C ARG A 49 5.97 -5.91 5.07
N ASP A 50 5.87 -4.59 5.04
CA ASP A 50 4.98 -3.84 5.93
C ASP A 50 3.51 -4.05 5.51
N ILE A 51 3.26 -4.11 4.20
CA ILE A 51 1.94 -4.44 3.65
C ILE A 51 1.56 -5.87 4.02
N ALA A 52 2.49 -6.82 3.90
CA ALA A 52 2.28 -8.21 4.28
C ALA A 52 1.99 -8.35 5.79
N ALA A 53 2.74 -7.64 6.64
CA ALA A 53 2.52 -7.62 8.08
C ALA A 53 1.11 -7.09 8.41
N MET A 54 0.65 -6.03 7.74
CA MET A 54 -0.70 -5.51 7.91
C MET A 54 -1.78 -6.52 7.46
N ALA A 55 -1.56 -7.20 6.33
CA ALA A 55 -2.47 -8.24 5.86
C ALA A 55 -2.58 -9.40 6.87
N VAL A 56 -1.45 -9.85 7.42
CA VAL A 56 -1.41 -10.88 8.46
C VAL A 56 -2.12 -10.41 9.73
N PHE A 57 -1.87 -9.17 10.18
CA PHE A 57 -2.56 -8.60 11.33
C PHE A 57 -4.08 -8.61 11.13
N LEU A 58 -4.56 -8.12 9.99
CA LEU A 58 -5.99 -8.09 9.69
C LEU A 58 -6.60 -9.50 9.68
N ALA A 59 -5.89 -10.50 9.13
CA ALA A 59 -6.34 -11.89 9.09
C ALA A 59 -6.25 -12.61 10.45
N SER A 60 -5.51 -12.07 11.41
CA SER A 60 -5.34 -12.66 12.73
C SER A 60 -6.56 -12.44 13.65
N PRO A 61 -6.65 -13.14 14.79
CA PRO A 61 -7.65 -12.86 15.82
C PRO A 61 -7.62 -11.42 16.35
N ALA A 62 -6.47 -10.75 16.30
CA ALA A 62 -6.34 -9.36 16.72
C ALA A 62 -7.10 -8.39 15.78
N GLY A 63 -7.18 -8.72 14.49
CA GLY A 63 -7.94 -7.95 13.50
C GLY A 63 -9.45 -8.20 13.51
N ARG A 64 -9.97 -9.09 14.37
CA ARG A 64 -11.37 -9.53 14.38
C ARG A 64 -12.37 -8.38 14.41
N VAL A 65 -12.10 -7.35 15.20
CA VAL A 65 -13.03 -6.22 15.37
C VAL A 65 -13.04 -5.30 14.15
N CYS A 66 -11.94 -5.20 13.42
CA CYS A 66 -11.84 -4.42 12.18
C CYS A 66 -12.73 -4.98 11.07
N GLN A 67 -13.00 -6.30 11.10
CA GLN A 67 -13.86 -6.96 10.10
C GLN A 67 -15.28 -7.22 10.59
N ARG A 68 -15.58 -6.88 11.86
CA ARG A 68 -16.83 -7.22 12.52
C ARG A 68 -17.99 -6.56 11.78
N SER A 69 -18.64 -7.36 10.96
CA SER A 69 -19.91 -7.02 10.34
C SER A 69 -20.96 -7.45 11.35
N ASP A 70 -21.41 -6.52 12.19
CA ASP A 70 -22.55 -6.79 13.06
C ASP A 70 -23.79 -6.98 12.17
N ASN A 71 -24.09 -8.24 11.86
CA ASN A 71 -25.34 -8.60 11.20
C ASN A 71 -26.45 -8.55 12.26
N LEU A 72 -26.96 -7.33 12.47
CA LEU A 72 -28.05 -7.00 13.39
C LEU A 72 -29.35 -7.79 13.12
N SER A 73 -29.46 -8.51 12.00
CA SER A 73 -30.65 -9.32 11.66
C SER A 73 -30.72 -10.67 12.39
N ARG A 74 -29.67 -11.13 13.09
CA ARG A 74 -29.63 -12.47 13.72
C ARG A 74 -29.72 -12.48 15.25
N ARG A 75 -29.99 -11.33 15.89
CA ARG A 75 -30.04 -11.20 17.37
C ARG A 75 -31.46 -11.12 17.95
N GLY A 76 -32.48 -11.54 17.20
CA GLY A 76 -33.86 -11.64 17.67
C GLY A 76 -34.49 -12.95 17.21
N ALA A 77 -34.23 -14.02 17.95
CA ALA A 77 -35.01 -15.26 17.98
C ALA A 77 -34.77 -15.92 19.34
#